data_AF-A0A0X3RRK6-F1
#
_entry.id   AF-A0A0X3RRK6-F1
#
_cell.length_a   1.000
_cell.length_b   1.000
_cell.length_c   1.000
_cell.angle_alpha   90.00
_cell.angle_beta   90.00
_cell.angle_gamma   90.00
#
_symmetry.space_group_name_H-M   'P 1'
#
loop_
_entity.id
_entity.type
_entity.pdbx_description
1 polymer ?
#
loop_
_entity_poly.entity_id
_entity_poly.type
_entity_poly.pdbx_seq_one_letter_code
_entity_poly.pdbx_strand_id
1 'polypeptide(L)'
;MAFGSLWHLKALHRMVMNRKFDGLDDVFFGSPHLAAAQHAILEALMQAEPQRAAQWESWRDARQHELVLNRVRQHLRDHREVVAAVEPTARRAYVESLLAPLVGDSRLLPELMGE
;
A
#
# COMPACT_ATOMS: atom_id res chain seq x y z
N MET A 1 -17.36 4.81 -15.97
CA MET A 1 -16.12 4.87 -16.79
C MET A 1 -15.58 3.46 -16.90
N ALA A 2 -15.69 2.84 -18.08
CA ALA A 2 -15.06 1.54 -18.30
C ALA A 2 -13.58 1.77 -18.57
N PHE A 3 -12.69 1.28 -17.70
CA PHE A 3 -11.27 1.24 -18.00
C PHE A 3 -11.10 0.45 -19.30
N GLY A 4 -10.65 1.11 -20.36
CA GLY A 4 -10.50 0.46 -21.67
C GLY A 4 -9.53 -0.70 -21.53
N SER A 5 -9.98 -1.95 -21.65
CA SER A 5 -9.16 -3.17 -21.50
C SER A 5 -8.51 -3.42 -20.13
N LEU A 6 -8.59 -4.69 -19.68
CA LEU A 6 -7.89 -5.23 -18.51
C LEU A 6 -6.38 -4.91 -18.49
N TRP A 7 -5.75 -4.76 -19.66
CA TRP A 7 -4.35 -4.39 -19.80
C TRP A 7 -4.04 -3.01 -19.23
N HIS A 8 -4.90 -2.01 -19.47
CA HIS A 8 -4.69 -0.69 -18.89
C HIS A 8 -4.82 -0.72 -17.37
N LEU A 9 -5.75 -1.52 -16.83
CA LEU A 9 -5.91 -1.65 -15.39
C LEU A 9 -4.69 -2.33 -14.73
N LYS A 10 -4.15 -3.37 -15.36
CA LYS A 10 -2.89 -4.02 -14.93
C LYS A 10 -1.69 -3.08 -15.03
N ALA A 11 -1.60 -2.31 -16.11
CA ALA A 11 -0.54 -1.32 -16.30
C ALA A 11 -0.62 -0.21 -15.23
N LEU A 12 -1.82 0.29 -14.94
CA LEU A 12 -2.07 1.29 -13.89
C LEU A 12 -1.66 0.75 -12.52
N HIS A 13 -2.09 -0.46 -12.16
CA HIS A 13 -1.67 -1.11 -10.92
C HIS A 13 -0.15 -1.18 -10.80
N ARG A 14 0.53 -1.68 -11.85
CA ARG A 14 2.01 -1.77 -11.87
C ARG A 14 2.68 -0.40 -11.75
N MET A 15 2.19 0.59 -12.49
CA MET A 15 2.75 1.95 -12.48
C MET A 15 2.66 2.57 -11.08
N VAL A 16 1.49 2.48 -10.43
CA VAL A 16 1.27 3.06 -9.10
C VAL A 16 2.08 2.31 -8.03
N MET A 17 2.19 0.97 -8.13
CA MET A 17 3.02 0.18 -7.22
C MET A 17 4.51 0.52 -7.30
N ASN A 18 5.02 0.73 -8.52
CA ASN A 18 6.43 1.06 -8.72
C ASN A 18 6.73 2.49 -8.26
N ARG A 19 5.89 3.45 -8.65
CA ARG A 19 6.09 4.87 -8.34
C ARG A 19 6.01 5.19 -6.86
N LYS A 20 5.30 4.37 -6.08
CA LYS A 20 5.11 4.61 -4.64
C LYS A 20 6.42 4.89 -3.90
N PHE A 21 7.57 4.40 -4.36
CA PHE A 21 8.85 4.59 -3.67
C PHE A 21 9.98 5.09 -4.60
N ASP A 22 9.65 5.67 -5.75
CA ASP A 22 10.66 6.17 -6.69
C ASP A 22 11.33 7.49 -6.21
N GLY A 23 10.81 8.13 -5.16
CA GLY A 23 11.45 9.27 -4.49
C GLY A 23 10.81 9.60 -3.13
N LEU A 24 11.64 10.01 -2.16
CA LEU A 24 11.19 10.43 -0.82
C LEU A 24 10.46 11.80 -0.84
N ASP A 25 10.66 12.57 -1.91
CA ASP A 25 10.06 13.89 -2.13
C ASP A 25 8.66 13.80 -2.79
N ASP A 26 8.15 12.59 -3.02
CA ASP A 26 6.82 12.41 -3.61
C ASP A 26 5.74 12.78 -2.59
N VAL A 27 5.07 13.90 -2.83
CA VAL A 27 4.01 14.49 -2.00
C VAL A 27 2.86 13.52 -1.71
N PHE A 28 2.74 12.43 -2.48
CA PHE A 28 1.70 11.43 -2.29
C PHE A 28 2.12 10.22 -1.44
N PHE A 29 3.36 10.20 -0.92
CA PHE A 29 3.86 9.13 -0.07
C PHE A 29 3.09 9.05 1.27
N GLY A 30 2.42 7.93 1.51
CA GLY A 30 1.56 7.75 2.69
C GLY A 30 0.24 8.54 2.63
N SER A 31 -0.14 9.08 1.47
CA SER A 31 -1.42 9.77 1.27
C SER A 31 -2.59 8.80 1.37
N PRO A 32 -3.62 9.08 2.19
CA PRO A 32 -4.82 8.23 2.26
C PRO A 32 -5.60 8.22 0.94
N HIS A 33 -5.50 9.28 0.13
CA HIS A 33 -6.16 9.35 -1.18
C HIS A 33 -5.49 8.41 -2.20
N LEU A 34 -4.16 8.35 -2.20
CA LEU A 34 -3.43 7.41 -3.04
C LEU A 34 -3.69 5.97 -2.60
N ALA A 35 -3.70 5.72 -1.29
CA ALA A 35 -4.05 4.41 -0.73
C ALA A 35 -5.44 3.95 -1.16
N ALA A 36 -6.46 4.83 -1.08
CA ALA A 36 -7.81 4.55 -1.53
C ALA A 36 -7.86 4.22 -3.04
N ALA A 37 -7.14 4.98 -3.87
CA ALA A 37 -7.04 4.69 -5.30
C ALA A 37 -6.38 3.33 -5.58
N GLN A 38 -5.32 2.97 -4.84
CA GLN A 38 -4.65 1.67 -4.97
C GLN A 38 -5.59 0.51 -4.61
N HIS A 39 -6.37 0.64 -3.54
CA HIS A 39 -7.40 -0.35 -3.20
C HIS A 39 -8.46 -0.46 -4.30
N ALA A 40 -8.98 0.66 -4.79
CA ALA A 40 -9.99 0.66 -5.84
C ALA A 40 -9.49 0.03 -7.16
N ILE A 41 -8.23 0.28 -7.52
CA ILE A 41 -7.59 -0.35 -8.70
C ILE A 41 -7.51 -1.87 -8.52
N LEU A 42 -7.10 -2.34 -7.34
CA LEU A 42 -6.99 -3.77 -7.07
C LEU A 42 -8.36 -4.45 -7.02
N GLU A 43 -9.36 -3.82 -6.41
CA GLU A 43 -10.74 -4.31 -6.41
C GLU A 43 -11.29 -4.42 -7.83
N ALA A 44 -11.04 -3.41 -8.68
CA ALA A 44 -11.40 -3.47 -10.08
C ALA A 44 -10.69 -4.61 -10.83
N LEU A 45 -9.43 -4.92 -10.49
CA LEU A 45 -8.71 -6.06 -11.08
C LEU A 45 -9.34 -7.40 -10.67
N MET A 46 -9.70 -7.54 -9.39
CA MET A 46 -10.37 -8.73 -8.87
C MET A 46 -11.74 -8.93 -9.51
N GLN A 47 -12.50 -7.86 -9.72
CA GLN A 47 -13.78 -7.90 -10.43
C GLN A 47 -13.62 -8.23 -11.92
N ALA A 48 -12.56 -7.74 -12.56
CA ALA A 48 -12.28 -8.00 -13.98
C ALA A 48 -11.67 -9.39 -14.24
N GLU A 49 -11.04 -10.01 -13.24
CA GLU A 49 -10.50 -11.37 -13.28
C GLU A 49 -11.01 -12.22 -12.09
N PRO A 50 -12.32 -12.54 -12.00
CA PRO A 50 -12.87 -13.28 -10.85
C PRO A 50 -12.19 -14.63 -10.60
N GLN A 51 -11.80 -15.32 -11.69
CA GLN A 51 -11.08 -16.58 -11.64
C GLN A 51 -9.67 -16.47 -11.02
N ARG A 52 -9.16 -15.24 -10.84
CA ARG A 52 -7.88 -14.92 -10.18
C ARG A 52 -8.05 -14.13 -8.89
N ALA A 53 -9.28 -13.87 -8.43
CA ALA A 53 -9.52 -13.06 -7.23
C ALA A 53 -8.74 -13.58 -6.01
N ALA A 54 -8.73 -14.90 -5.78
CA ALA A 54 -7.97 -15.53 -4.70
C ALA A 54 -6.45 -15.30 -4.81
N GLN A 55 -5.90 -15.22 -6.03
CA GLN A 55 -4.49 -14.91 -6.25
C GLN A 55 -4.20 -13.43 -5.95
N TRP A 56 -5.12 -12.53 -6.31
CA TRP A 56 -5.00 -11.12 -5.98
C TRP A 56 -5.12 -10.88 -4.48
N GLU A 57 -6.01 -11.59 -3.80
CA GLU A 57 -6.18 -11.55 -2.34
C GLU A 57 -4.93 -12.06 -1.62
N SER A 58 -4.37 -13.19 -2.06
CA SER A 58 -3.12 -13.70 -1.46
C SER A 58 -1.93 -12.80 -1.73
N TRP A 59 -1.87 -12.17 -2.90
CA TRP A 59 -0.85 -11.19 -3.24
C TRP A 59 -0.89 -9.94 -2.34
N ARG A 60 -2.03 -9.60 -1.72
CA ARG A 60 -2.13 -8.45 -0.79
C ARG A 60 -1.33 -8.65 0.49
N ASP A 61 -0.92 -9.86 0.82
CA ASP A 61 -0.11 -10.12 2.02
C ASP A 61 1.21 -9.35 1.94
N ALA A 62 1.33 -8.30 2.76
CA ALA A 62 2.50 -7.42 2.76
C ALA A 62 3.81 -8.17 3.08
N ARG A 63 3.76 -9.31 3.80
CA ARG A 63 4.96 -10.10 4.11
C ARG A 63 5.61 -10.72 2.88
N GLN A 64 4.87 -10.87 1.79
CA GLN A 64 5.41 -11.39 0.53
C GLN A 64 6.15 -10.31 -0.28
N HIS A 65 6.24 -9.07 0.22
CA HIS A 65 6.82 -7.91 -0.47
C HIS A 65 7.96 -7.28 0.35
N GLU A 66 9.03 -8.03 0.62
CA GLU A 66 10.14 -7.57 1.48
C GLU A 66 10.76 -6.23 1.04
N LEU A 67 10.89 -6.00 -0.26
CA LEU A 67 11.41 -4.73 -0.78
C LEU A 67 10.53 -3.54 -0.42
N VAL A 68 9.21 -3.71 -0.47
CA VAL A 68 8.23 -2.70 -0.07
C VAL A 68 8.31 -2.48 1.44
N LEU A 69 8.35 -3.56 2.23
CA LEU A 69 8.48 -3.47 3.69
C LEU A 69 9.75 -2.76 4.12
N ASN A 70 10.89 -3.03 3.48
CA ASN A 70 12.15 -2.37 3.80
C ASN A 70 12.09 -0.86 3.55
N ARG A 71 11.39 -0.43 2.48
CA ARG A 71 11.18 0.99 2.19
C ARG A 71 10.25 1.65 3.20
N VAL A 72 9.16 0.97 3.60
CA VAL A 72 8.25 1.47 4.65
C VAL A 72 8.97 1.57 6.00
N ARG A 73 9.75 0.54 6.39
CA ARG A 73 10.56 0.56 7.61
C ARG A 73 11.58 1.70 7.59
N GLN A 74 12.27 1.90 6.47
CA GLN A 74 13.22 3.00 6.32
C GLN A 74 12.52 4.35 6.55
N HIS A 75 11.40 4.58 5.87
CA HIS A 75 10.63 5.81 6.00
C HIS A 75 10.17 6.08 7.44
N LEU A 76 9.62 5.06 8.12
CA LEU A 76 9.15 5.18 9.49
C LEU A 76 10.29 5.46 10.48
N ARG A 77 11.51 4.95 10.20
CA ARG A 77 12.71 5.29 10.98
C ARG A 77 13.14 6.74 10.75
N ASP A 78 13.16 7.19 9.50
CA ASP A 78 13.59 8.54 9.13
C ASP A 78 12.66 9.62 9.69
N HIS A 79 11.38 9.28 9.89
CA HIS A 79 10.34 10.19 10.41
C HIS A 79 9.85 9.79 11.81
N ARG A 80 10.64 9.02 12.56
CA ARG A 80 10.21 8.41 13.83
C ARG A 80 9.61 9.41 14.81
N GLU A 81 10.20 10.58 14.97
CA GLU A 81 9.74 11.60 15.92
C GLU A 81 8.36 12.16 15.54
N VAL A 82 8.17 12.46 14.25
CA VAL A 82 6.89 12.97 13.73
C VAL A 82 5.81 11.90 13.86
N VAL A 83 6.11 10.66 13.46
CA VAL A 83 5.15 9.54 13.52
C VAL A 83 4.79 9.20 14.97
N ALA A 84 5.75 9.25 15.89
CA ALA A 84 5.52 8.99 17.31
C ALA A 84 4.66 10.06 18.01
N ALA A 85 4.63 11.29 17.48
CA ALA A 85 3.78 12.37 17.97
C ALA A 85 2.32 12.28 17.47
N VAL A 86 2.03 11.45 16.46
CA VAL A 86 0.68 11.24 15.95
C VAL A 86 -0.10 10.30 16.86
N GLU A 87 -1.37 10.61 17.11
CA GLU A 87 -2.32 9.78 17.84
C GLU A 87 -2.34 8.32 17.31
N PRO A 88 -2.48 7.29 18.16
CA PRO A 88 -2.34 5.88 17.75
C PRO A 88 -3.23 5.47 16.56
N THR A 89 -4.47 5.95 16.52
CA THR A 89 -5.42 5.64 15.44
C THR A 89 -4.99 6.27 14.11
N ALA A 90 -4.55 7.53 14.13
CA ALA A 90 -4.05 8.23 12.95
C ALA A 90 -2.70 7.65 12.48
N ARG A 91 -1.85 7.22 13.42
CA ARG A 91 -0.59 6.52 13.12
C ARG A 91 -0.85 5.19 12.40
N ARG A 92 -1.81 4.41 12.89
CA ARG A 92 -2.22 3.16 12.23
C ARG A 92 -2.70 3.41 10.80
N ALA A 93 -3.61 4.36 10.62
CA ALA A 93 -4.13 4.72 9.29
C ALA A 93 -3.01 5.19 8.34
N TYR A 94 -2.01 5.90 8.87
CA TYR A 94 -0.83 6.30 8.11
C TYR A 94 0.01 5.10 7.67
N VAL A 95 0.34 4.16 8.58
CA VAL A 95 1.08 2.93 8.25
C VAL A 95 0.31 2.06 7.24
N GLU A 96 -1.00 1.92 7.39
CA GLU A 96 -1.85 1.21 6.44
C GLU A 96 -1.85 1.90 5.05
N SER A 97 -1.84 3.23 5.01
CA SER A 97 -1.71 3.99 3.77
C SER A 97 -0.34 3.79 3.10
N LEU A 98 0.74 3.68 3.91
CA LEU A 98 2.07 3.32 3.42
C LEU A 98 2.14 1.91 2.84
N LEU A 99 1.35 0.97 3.34
CA LEU A 99 1.29 -0.40 2.83
C LEU A 99 0.39 -0.57 1.61
N ALA A 100 -0.63 0.27 1.44
CA ALA A 100 -1.65 0.11 0.39
C ALA A 100 -1.05 -0.16 -1.02
N PRO A 101 -1.66 -1.07 -1.80
CA PRO A 101 -2.85 -1.86 -1.51
C PRO A 101 -2.57 -3.14 -0.68
N LEU A 102 -1.33 -3.33 -0.24
CA LEU A 102 -0.94 -4.44 0.63
C LEU A 102 -1.55 -4.28 2.02
N VAL A 103 -1.73 -5.40 2.70
CA VAL A 103 -2.34 -5.49 4.03
C VAL A 103 -1.35 -6.13 4.98
N GLY A 104 -1.12 -5.47 6.11
CA GLY A 104 -0.33 -6.03 7.20
C GLY A 104 -1.15 -6.97 8.07
N ASP A 105 -0.54 -8.05 8.53
CA ASP A 105 -1.15 -8.94 9.52
C ASP A 105 -1.11 -8.36 10.94
N SER A 106 -1.69 -9.08 11.89
CA SER A 106 -1.76 -8.68 13.30
C SER A 106 -0.40 -8.59 14.01
N ARG A 107 0.69 -9.03 13.37
CA ARG A 107 2.05 -8.94 13.89
C ARG A 107 2.84 -7.83 13.21
N LEU A 108 2.64 -7.62 11.92
CA LEU A 108 3.37 -6.66 11.11
C LEU A 108 2.93 -5.22 11.39
N LEU A 109 1.63 -4.96 11.58
CA LEU A 109 1.18 -3.60 11.88
C LEU A 109 1.75 -3.07 13.22
N PRO A 110 1.68 -3.82 14.34
CA PRO A 110 2.36 -3.42 15.58
C PRO A 110 3.87 -3.23 15.40
N GLU A 111 4.54 -4.16 14.69
CA GLU A 111 5.98 -4.06 14.37
C GLU A 111 6.32 -2.73 13.69
N LEU A 112 5.55 -2.32 12.68
CA LEU A 112 5.75 -1.07 11.95
C LEU A 112 5.37 0.16 12.78
N MET A 113 4.41 0.03 13.70
CA MET A 113 4.02 1.11 14.60
C MET A 113 4.98 1.30 15.79
N GLY A 114 5.88 0.34 16.02
CA GLY A 114 6.83 0.34 17.12
C GLY A 114 6.22 -0.08 18.46
N GLU A 115 5.21 -0.95 18.42
CA GLU A 115 4.49 -1.51 19.57
C GLU A 115 5.02 -2.90 19.98
#